data_AF-W1WEV6-F1
#
_entry.id   AF-W1WEV6-F1
#
_cell.length_a   1.000
_cell.length_b   1.000
_cell.length_c   1.000
_cell.angle_alpha   90.00
_cell.angle_beta   90.00
_cell.angle_gamma   90.00
#
_symmetry.space_group_name_H-M   'P 1'
#
loop_
_entity.id
_entity.type
_entity.pdbx_description
1 polymer ?
#
loop_
_entity_poly.entity_id
_entity_poly.type
_entity_poly.pdbx_seq_one_letter_code
_entity_poly.pdbx_strand_id
1 'polypeptide(L)'
;HSATKYLGGHGTTLAGVVVESGKFDYKASGKYPGFSEGDEHYNGLVFGDLPIPFTVKIRAQLLRDTGACITPLAAWQILQGIETLSLRVERHVENARKVVDFLTKHPKVAWVSYPELEDSKYKALADKYFPKGVGAVFTFGVKGGKEAGIKLVDSLEIFSNLANVADAKSLVIHPASTTHAQLNEEQQKSAGVTP
;
A
#
# COMPACT_ATOMS: atom_id res chain seq x y z
N HIS A 1 1.53 -0.89 8.39
CA HIS A 1 1.29 0.06 7.28
C HIS A 1 2.61 0.67 6.82
N SER A 2 2.74 0.94 5.52
CA SER A 2 3.71 1.91 5.00
C SER A 2 3.14 3.31 5.24
N ALA A 3 3.58 3.96 6.31
CA ALA A 3 3.10 5.30 6.67
C ALA A 3 3.60 6.37 5.69
N THR A 4 4.67 6.09 4.95
CA THR A 4 5.13 6.87 3.79
C THR A 4 4.03 7.26 2.80
N LYS A 5 3.04 6.38 2.62
CA LYS A 5 1.97 6.49 1.61
C LYS A 5 0.84 7.38 2.14
N TYR A 6 -0.42 6.92 2.09
CA TYR A 6 -1.58 7.74 2.45
C TYR A 6 -1.51 8.42 3.83
N LEU A 7 -0.90 7.78 4.84
CA LEU A 7 -0.80 8.38 6.19
C LEU A 7 0.02 9.68 6.15
N GLY A 8 1.22 9.66 5.57
CA GLY A 8 2.03 10.85 5.33
C GLY A 8 1.45 11.74 4.22
N GLY A 9 1.04 11.15 3.09
CA GLY A 9 0.21 11.77 2.07
C GLY A 9 0.87 12.80 1.16
N HIS A 10 2.10 13.24 1.48
CA HIS A 10 2.75 14.37 0.79
C HIS A 10 4.03 14.00 0.04
N GLY A 11 4.42 12.72 0.03
CA GLY A 11 5.61 12.24 -0.67
C GLY A 11 6.94 12.71 -0.09
N THR A 12 6.96 13.19 1.16
CA THR A 12 8.13 13.85 1.77
C THR A 12 8.90 12.98 2.76
N THR A 13 8.27 11.94 3.31
CA THR A 13 8.75 11.31 4.55
C THR A 13 8.57 9.80 4.49
N LEU A 14 9.64 9.05 4.74
CA LEU A 14 9.58 7.59 4.86
C LEU A 14 9.23 7.18 6.29
N ALA A 15 8.25 6.30 6.45
CA ALA A 15 7.86 5.76 7.75
C ALA A 15 7.11 4.42 7.64
N GLY A 16 7.23 3.60 8.67
CA GLY A 16 6.48 2.37 8.86
C GLY A 16 5.80 2.35 10.23
N VAL A 17 4.66 1.66 10.32
CA VAL A 17 3.96 1.46 11.60
C VAL A 17 3.40 0.04 11.67
N VAL A 18 3.57 -0.60 12.83
CA VAL A 18 2.93 -1.87 13.18
C VAL A 18 1.84 -1.55 14.20
N VAL A 19 0.65 -2.12 14.00
CA VAL A 19 -0.52 -1.93 14.87
C VAL A 19 -0.99 -3.31 15.31
N GLU A 20 -1.24 -3.47 16.59
CA GLU A 20 -1.73 -4.71 17.19
C GLU A 20 -3.13 -4.48 17.76
N SER A 21 -4.02 -5.44 17.53
CA SER A 21 -5.39 -5.38 18.05
C SER A 21 -5.50 -5.78 19.53
N GLY A 22 -4.49 -6.48 20.05
CA GLY A 22 -4.45 -7.03 21.40
C GLY A 22 -5.40 -8.22 21.63
N LYS A 23 -6.03 -8.75 20.56
CA LYS A 23 -7.08 -9.78 20.66
C LYS A 23 -6.59 -11.21 20.42
N PHE A 24 -5.37 -11.39 19.93
CA PHE A 24 -4.85 -12.71 19.61
C PHE A 24 -4.18 -13.32 20.84
N ASP A 25 -4.65 -14.50 21.26
CA ASP A 25 -4.04 -15.25 22.36
C ASP A 25 -2.89 -16.11 21.85
N TYR A 26 -1.68 -15.56 21.97
CA TYR A 26 -0.46 -16.24 21.55
C TYR A 26 -0.18 -17.50 22.37
N LYS A 27 -0.54 -17.52 23.67
CA LYS A 27 -0.30 -18.66 24.57
C LYS A 27 -1.24 -19.81 24.25
N ALA A 28 -2.54 -19.55 24.12
CA ALA A 28 -3.51 -20.57 23.77
C ALA A 28 -3.30 -21.17 22.37
N SER A 29 -2.65 -20.44 21.47
CA SER A 29 -2.40 -20.93 20.11
C SER A 29 -1.45 -22.14 20.05
N GLY A 30 -0.53 -22.28 21.01
CA GLY A 30 0.56 -23.27 21.00
C GLY A 30 1.56 -23.15 19.84
N LYS A 31 1.43 -22.14 18.96
CA LYS A 31 2.24 -21.99 17.73
C LYS A 31 3.41 -21.01 17.87
N TYR A 32 3.42 -20.23 18.95
CA TYR A 32 4.35 -19.11 19.12
C TYR A 32 5.11 -19.23 20.45
N PRO A 33 6.07 -20.18 20.56
CA PRO A 33 6.80 -20.44 21.80
C PRO A 33 7.48 -19.19 22.36
N GLY A 34 8.01 -18.31 21.49
CA GLY A 34 8.59 -17.04 21.91
C GLY A 34 7.61 -16.05 22.58
N PHE A 35 6.32 -16.34 22.61
CA PHE A 35 5.32 -15.58 23.37
C PHE A 35 4.79 -16.35 24.58
N SER A 36 4.95 -17.67 24.64
CA SER A 36 4.44 -18.51 25.72
C SER A 36 5.51 -18.99 26.71
N GLU A 37 6.78 -18.89 26.34
CA GLU A 37 7.93 -19.29 27.15
C GLU A 37 8.67 -18.07 27.70
N GLY A 38 9.46 -18.29 28.75
CA GLY A 38 10.26 -17.24 29.38
C GLY A 38 11.42 -16.81 28.48
N ASP A 39 11.55 -15.51 28.25
CA ASP A 39 12.60 -14.95 27.41
C ASP A 39 13.89 -14.71 28.22
N GLU A 40 14.96 -15.41 27.86
CA GLU A 40 16.25 -15.34 28.55
C GLU A 40 16.89 -13.94 28.50
N HIS A 41 16.62 -13.16 27.44
CA HIS A 41 17.14 -11.80 27.28
C HIS A 41 16.42 -10.80 28.18
N TYR A 42 15.31 -11.21 28.81
CA TYR A 42 14.46 -10.41 29.68
C TYR A 42 14.20 -11.11 31.02
N ASN A 43 15.19 -11.85 31.54
CA ASN A 43 15.14 -12.49 32.86
C ASN A 43 13.93 -13.44 33.04
N GLY A 44 13.58 -14.20 32.00
CA GLY A 44 12.47 -15.16 32.03
C GLY A 44 11.09 -14.54 31.83
N LEU A 45 11.00 -13.27 31.41
CA LEU A 45 9.74 -12.62 31.07
C LEU A 45 8.99 -13.41 29.99
N VAL A 46 7.73 -13.73 30.24
CA VAL A 46 6.84 -14.34 29.25
C VAL A 46 6.07 -13.23 28.52
N PHE A 47 6.43 -12.94 27.27
CA PHE A 47 5.82 -11.82 26.52
C PHE A 47 4.30 -11.93 26.40
N GLY A 48 3.75 -13.14 26.24
CA GLY A 48 2.31 -13.36 26.09
C GLY A 48 1.48 -13.06 27.34
N ASP A 49 2.12 -12.83 28.49
CA ASP A 49 1.44 -12.35 29.71
C ASP A 49 1.33 -10.82 29.78
N LEU A 50 1.92 -10.10 28.82
CA LEU A 50 1.86 -8.64 28.73
C LEU A 50 0.65 -8.15 27.92
N PRO A 51 0.16 -6.93 28.18
CA PRO A 51 -0.76 -6.26 27.27
C PRO A 51 -0.07 -6.03 25.93
N ILE A 52 -0.77 -6.22 24.81
CA ILE A 52 -0.26 -6.03 23.42
C ILE A 52 1.11 -6.69 23.20
N PRO A 53 1.20 -8.02 23.40
CA PRO A 53 2.47 -8.73 23.50
C PRO A 53 3.31 -8.62 22.23
N PHE A 54 2.69 -8.58 21.05
CA PHE A 54 3.41 -8.53 19.77
C PHE A 54 4.20 -7.25 19.58
N THR A 55 3.58 -6.09 19.81
CA THR A 55 4.23 -4.78 19.66
C THR A 55 5.23 -4.49 20.76
N VAL A 56 4.97 -4.98 21.98
CA VAL A 56 5.97 -4.93 23.07
C VAL A 56 7.20 -5.74 22.69
N LYS A 57 7.03 -6.98 22.20
CA LYS A 57 8.16 -7.81 21.78
C LYS A 57 8.93 -7.21 20.62
N ILE A 58 8.25 -6.66 19.61
CA ILE A 58 8.90 -5.92 18.50
C ILE A 58 9.76 -4.78 19.02
N ARG A 59 9.27 -3.98 19.97
CA ARG A 59 10.01 -2.86 20.54
C ARG A 59 11.21 -3.33 21.37
N ALA A 60 10.97 -4.34 22.21
CA ALA A 60 11.95 -4.87 23.14
C ALA A 60 13.12 -5.54 22.42
N GLN A 61 12.83 -6.36 21.41
CA GLN A 61 13.87 -7.14 20.71
C GLN A 61 14.22 -6.53 19.37
N LEU A 62 13.31 -6.60 18.39
CA LEU A 62 13.64 -6.25 17.00
C LEU A 62 14.10 -4.79 16.88
N LEU A 63 13.38 -3.83 17.46
CA LEU A 63 13.76 -2.42 17.35
C LEU A 63 15.07 -2.13 18.10
N ARG A 64 15.23 -2.70 19.31
CA ARG A 64 16.45 -2.56 20.12
C ARG A 64 17.68 -3.10 19.38
N ASP A 65 17.55 -4.28 18.78
CA ASP A 65 18.69 -5.03 18.23
C ASP A 65 19.00 -4.65 16.77
N THR A 66 17.99 -4.27 15.98
CA THR A 66 18.16 -3.95 14.54
C THR A 66 18.14 -2.46 14.23
N GLY A 67 17.67 -1.62 15.15
CA GLY A 67 17.83 -0.17 15.07
C GLY A 67 16.98 0.53 14.00
N ALA A 68 15.95 -0.10 13.43
CA ALA A 68 15.03 0.50 12.46
C ALA A 68 14.10 1.56 13.09
N CYS A 69 14.69 2.57 13.74
CA CYS A 69 14.01 3.62 14.49
C CYS A 69 13.58 4.77 13.57
N ILE A 70 12.35 5.23 13.75
CA ILE A 70 11.83 6.43 13.08
C ILE A 70 12.42 7.69 13.75
N THR A 71 12.79 8.70 12.95
CA THR A 71 13.25 9.97 13.52
C THR A 71 12.07 10.76 14.10
N PRO A 72 12.27 11.58 15.15
CA PRO A 72 11.20 12.42 15.71
C PRO A 72 10.58 13.36 14.68
N LEU A 73 11.39 13.94 13.79
CA LEU A 73 10.91 14.80 12.70
C LEU A 73 10.03 14.02 11.71
N ALA A 74 10.43 12.81 11.32
CA ALA A 74 9.63 11.97 10.43
C ALA A 74 8.29 11.60 11.10
N ALA A 75 8.31 11.23 12.38
CA ALA A 75 7.08 10.95 13.13
C ALA A 75 6.14 12.17 13.17
N TRP A 76 6.67 13.37 13.44
CA TRP A 76 5.90 14.60 13.43
C TRP A 76 5.30 14.91 12.04
N GLN A 77 6.07 14.77 10.96
CA GLN A 77 5.57 14.98 9.59
C GLN A 77 4.44 14.00 9.23
N ILE A 78 4.53 12.74 9.68
CA ILE A 78 3.45 11.77 9.49
C ILE A 78 2.20 12.18 10.27
N LEU A 79 2.33 12.70 11.50
CA LEU A 79 1.19 13.22 12.26
C LEU A 79 0.48 14.36 11.51
N GLN A 80 1.24 15.30 10.93
CA GLN A 80 0.66 16.37 10.11
C GLN A 80 -0.11 15.83 8.89
N GLY A 81 0.39 14.78 8.25
CA GLY A 81 -0.34 14.07 7.20
C GLY A 81 -1.67 13.48 7.73
N ILE A 82 -1.63 12.80 8.87
CA ILE A 82 -2.79 12.10 9.45
C ILE A 82 -3.94 13.06 9.77
N GLU A 83 -3.67 14.30 10.19
CA GLU A 83 -4.68 15.33 10.49
C GLU A 83 -5.64 15.59 9.29
N THR A 84 -5.17 15.38 8.06
CA THR A 84 -5.96 15.59 6.84
C THR A 84 -6.31 14.30 6.09
N LEU A 85 -6.05 13.13 6.69
CA LEU A 85 -6.16 11.83 6.02
C LEU A 85 -7.53 11.56 5.40
N SER A 86 -8.61 11.78 6.16
CA SER A 86 -9.97 11.52 5.69
C SER A 86 -10.31 12.36 4.47
N LEU A 87 -10.07 13.68 4.55
CA LEU A 87 -10.34 14.64 3.47
C LEU A 87 -9.56 14.28 2.21
N ARG A 88 -8.28 13.94 2.36
CA ARG A 88 -7.42 13.54 1.23
C ARG A 88 -7.91 12.23 0.61
N VAL A 89 -8.20 11.20 1.42
CA VAL A 89 -8.64 9.89 0.91
C VAL A 89 -9.98 10.00 0.21
N GLU A 90 -10.94 10.78 0.74
CA GLU A 90 -12.22 11.05 0.07
C GLU A 90 -12.00 11.66 -1.32
N ARG A 91 -11.18 12.71 -1.43
CA ARG A 91 -10.89 13.36 -2.71
C ARG A 91 -10.08 12.46 -3.66
N HIS A 92 -9.17 11.65 -3.14
CA HIS A 92 -8.44 10.65 -3.91
C HIS A 92 -9.38 9.63 -4.55
N VAL A 93 -10.31 9.06 -3.78
CA VAL A 93 -11.31 8.11 -4.26
C VAL A 93 -12.24 8.78 -5.28
N GLU A 94 -12.75 9.97 -4.98
CA GLU A 94 -13.62 10.73 -5.89
C GLU A 94 -12.94 10.96 -7.25
N ASN A 95 -11.68 11.41 -7.24
CA ASN A 95 -10.92 11.65 -8.46
C ASN A 95 -10.63 10.34 -9.22
N ALA A 96 -10.26 9.27 -8.51
CA ALA A 96 -10.01 7.97 -9.14
C ALA A 96 -11.24 7.45 -9.88
N ARG A 97 -12.43 7.53 -9.27
CA ARG A 97 -13.70 7.15 -9.93
C ARG A 97 -13.94 7.92 -11.22
N LYS A 98 -13.73 9.24 -11.22
CA LYS A 98 -13.88 10.08 -12.42
C LYS A 98 -12.91 9.69 -13.52
N VAL A 99 -11.64 9.44 -13.17
CA VAL A 99 -10.61 9.04 -14.15
C VAL A 99 -10.89 7.63 -14.68
N VAL A 100 -11.28 6.69 -13.81
CA VAL A 100 -11.67 5.33 -14.20
C VAL A 100 -12.88 5.34 -15.14
N ASP A 101 -13.90 6.13 -14.85
CA ASP A 101 -15.08 6.28 -15.72
C ASP A 101 -14.70 6.84 -17.10
N PHE A 102 -13.84 7.86 -17.13
CA PHE A 102 -13.30 8.40 -18.38
C PHE A 102 -12.54 7.35 -19.18
N LEU A 103 -11.59 6.65 -18.54
CA LEU A 103 -10.75 5.65 -19.21
C LEU A 103 -11.58 4.48 -19.75
N THR A 104 -12.58 4.03 -19.00
CA THR A 104 -13.46 2.91 -19.39
C THR A 104 -14.23 3.21 -20.68
N LYS A 105 -14.53 4.49 -20.94
CA LYS A 105 -15.25 4.94 -22.15
C LYS A 105 -14.32 5.36 -23.28
N HIS A 106 -13.01 5.39 -23.06
CA HIS A 106 -12.06 5.97 -24.01
C HIS A 106 -11.67 4.97 -25.12
N PRO A 107 -11.81 5.31 -26.41
CA PRO A 107 -11.64 4.35 -27.52
C PRO A 107 -10.21 3.82 -27.68
N LYS A 108 -9.20 4.50 -27.12
CA LYS A 108 -7.79 4.04 -27.12
C LYS A 108 -7.41 3.20 -25.90
N VAL A 109 -8.32 3.01 -24.94
CA VAL A 109 -8.11 2.14 -23.77
C VAL A 109 -8.65 0.74 -24.11
N ALA A 110 -7.88 -0.29 -23.80
CA ALA A 110 -8.23 -1.69 -24.04
C ALA A 110 -9.00 -2.29 -22.86
N TRP A 111 -8.59 -1.96 -21.64
CA TRP A 111 -9.22 -2.43 -20.40
C TRP A 111 -8.87 -1.49 -19.24
N VAL A 112 -9.69 -1.51 -18.20
CA VAL A 112 -9.45 -0.82 -16.92
C VAL A 112 -9.66 -1.82 -15.79
N SER A 113 -8.82 -1.77 -14.76
CA SER A 113 -8.91 -2.60 -13.56
C SER A 113 -9.05 -1.69 -12.33
N TYR A 114 -10.26 -1.68 -11.78
CA TYR A 114 -10.61 -0.98 -10.55
C TYR A 114 -11.69 -1.78 -9.80
N PRO A 115 -11.57 -1.99 -8.47
CA PRO A 115 -12.45 -2.93 -7.77
C PRO A 115 -13.96 -2.58 -7.80
N GLU A 116 -14.33 -1.33 -8.04
CA GLU A 116 -15.73 -0.87 -8.10
C GLU A 116 -16.38 -1.03 -9.49
N LEU A 117 -15.63 -1.43 -10.53
CA LEU A 117 -16.23 -1.68 -11.84
C LEU A 117 -17.17 -2.89 -11.81
N GLU A 118 -18.26 -2.83 -12.57
CA GLU A 118 -19.29 -3.88 -12.61
C GLU A 118 -18.75 -5.24 -13.09
N ASP A 119 -17.80 -5.23 -14.01
CA ASP A 119 -17.12 -6.43 -14.53
C ASP A 119 -15.93 -6.89 -13.66
N SER A 120 -15.65 -6.19 -12.56
CA SER A 120 -14.59 -6.56 -11.64
C SER A 120 -14.95 -7.81 -10.85
N LYS A 121 -14.09 -8.84 -10.92
CA LYS A 121 -14.20 -10.02 -10.05
C LYS A 121 -14.16 -9.71 -8.55
N TYR A 122 -13.76 -8.50 -8.16
CA TYR A 122 -13.70 -8.04 -6.79
C TYR A 122 -14.88 -7.16 -6.37
N LYS A 123 -15.86 -6.87 -7.26
CA LYS A 123 -16.98 -5.97 -6.98
C LYS A 123 -17.74 -6.32 -5.69
N ALA A 124 -18.07 -7.60 -5.51
CA ALA A 124 -18.76 -8.06 -4.30
C ALA A 124 -17.93 -7.85 -3.01
N LEU A 125 -16.60 -7.95 -3.09
CA LEU A 125 -15.71 -7.70 -1.95
C LEU A 125 -15.54 -6.19 -1.70
N ALA A 126 -15.46 -5.40 -2.76
CA ALA A 126 -15.45 -3.94 -2.69
C ALA A 126 -16.69 -3.43 -1.95
N ASP A 127 -17.88 -3.87 -2.36
CA ASP A 127 -19.14 -3.46 -1.75
C ASP A 127 -19.22 -3.88 -0.27
N LYS A 128 -18.71 -5.07 0.07
CA LYS A 128 -18.72 -5.59 1.44
C LYS A 128 -17.74 -4.87 2.37
N TYR A 129 -16.49 -4.65 1.93
CA TYR A 129 -15.41 -4.22 2.82
C TYR A 129 -15.04 -2.73 2.68
N PHE A 130 -15.43 -2.09 1.57
CA PHE A 130 -15.06 -0.71 1.26
C PHE A 130 -16.28 0.14 0.88
N PRO A 131 -17.32 0.22 1.74
CA PRO A 131 -18.57 0.94 1.40
C PRO A 131 -18.37 2.45 1.17
N LYS A 132 -17.22 3.00 1.56
CA LYS A 132 -16.86 4.41 1.37
C LYS A 132 -15.88 4.67 0.23
N GLY A 133 -15.40 3.63 -0.46
CA GLY A 133 -14.42 3.75 -1.54
C GLY A 133 -13.26 2.76 -1.45
N VAL A 134 -12.86 2.20 -2.60
CA VAL A 134 -11.80 1.18 -2.72
C VAL A 134 -10.38 1.74 -2.91
N GLY A 135 -10.14 2.98 -2.48
CA GLY A 135 -8.88 3.68 -2.69
C GLY A 135 -8.75 4.27 -4.10
N ALA A 136 -7.55 4.75 -4.41
CA ALA A 136 -7.30 5.56 -5.62
C ALA A 136 -6.21 5.01 -6.54
N VAL A 137 -5.85 3.74 -6.36
CA VAL A 137 -4.97 3.03 -7.29
C VAL A 137 -5.85 2.23 -8.24
N PHE A 138 -5.59 2.37 -9.53
CA PHE A 138 -6.21 1.62 -10.61
C PHE A 138 -5.14 1.34 -11.67
N THR A 139 -5.38 0.36 -12.53
CA THR A 139 -4.53 0.09 -13.69
C THR A 139 -5.38 0.07 -14.95
N PHE A 140 -4.77 0.30 -16.10
CA PHE A 140 -5.44 0.23 -17.39
C PHE A 140 -4.43 -0.14 -18.47
N GLY A 141 -4.91 -0.78 -19.52
CA GLY A 141 -4.13 -1.09 -20.72
C GLY A 141 -4.52 -0.16 -21.86
N VAL A 142 -3.54 0.32 -22.62
CA VAL A 142 -3.79 1.08 -23.85
C VAL A 142 -3.79 0.15 -25.07
N LYS A 143 -4.58 0.48 -26.07
CA LYS A 143 -4.48 -0.15 -27.39
C LYS A 143 -3.17 0.26 -28.03
N GLY A 144 -2.44 -0.70 -28.59
CA GLY A 144 -1.08 -0.51 -29.12
C GLY A 144 0.03 -1.05 -28.22
N GLY A 145 -0.31 -1.64 -27.07
CA GLY A 145 0.62 -2.36 -26.19
C GLY A 145 1.75 -1.48 -25.66
N LYS A 146 2.89 -2.12 -25.40
CA LYS A 146 4.02 -1.57 -24.65
C LYS A 146 4.49 -0.21 -25.15
N GLU A 147 4.70 -0.06 -26.45
CA GLU A 147 5.21 1.18 -27.03
C GLU A 147 4.20 2.33 -26.88
N ALA A 148 2.90 2.05 -27.03
CA ALA A 148 1.86 3.04 -26.78
C ALA A 148 1.77 3.40 -25.29
N GLY A 149 1.99 2.42 -24.39
CA GLY A 149 2.04 2.62 -22.94
C GLY A 149 3.20 3.53 -22.52
N ILE A 150 4.40 3.26 -23.03
CA ILE A 150 5.60 4.10 -22.79
C ILE A 150 5.35 5.52 -23.28
N LYS A 151 4.89 5.66 -24.55
CA LYS A 151 4.60 6.98 -25.12
C LYS A 151 3.56 7.76 -24.33
N LEU A 152 2.53 7.10 -23.81
CA LEU A 152 1.54 7.76 -22.95
C LEU A 152 2.22 8.31 -21.69
N VAL A 153 3.00 7.49 -20.98
CA VAL A 153 3.68 7.91 -19.75
C VAL A 153 4.63 9.08 -20.00
N ASP A 154 5.40 9.04 -21.09
CA ASP A 154 6.35 10.10 -21.44
C ASP A 154 5.67 11.40 -21.88
N SER A 155 4.40 11.34 -22.32
CA SER A 155 3.63 12.52 -22.75
C SER A 155 2.88 13.25 -21.62
N LEU A 156 2.86 12.71 -20.40
CA LEU A 156 2.08 13.27 -19.30
C LEU A 156 2.82 14.43 -18.64
N GLU A 157 2.17 15.59 -18.55
CA GLU A 157 2.74 16.79 -17.91
C GLU A 157 2.32 16.96 -16.44
N ILE A 158 1.14 16.43 -16.07
CA ILE A 158 0.59 16.55 -14.71
C ILE A 158 0.88 15.31 -13.86
N PHE A 159 0.80 14.12 -14.46
CA PHE A 159 1.07 12.87 -13.76
C PHE A 159 2.57 12.63 -13.75
N SER A 160 3.16 12.59 -12.55
CA SER A 160 4.61 12.41 -12.43
C SER A 160 4.98 10.92 -12.60
N ASN A 161 6.01 10.64 -13.41
CA ASN A 161 6.51 9.29 -13.65
C ASN A 161 7.43 8.84 -12.51
N LEU A 162 6.89 8.15 -11.50
CA LEU A 162 7.67 7.58 -10.40
C LEU A 162 6.97 6.40 -9.72
N ALA A 163 7.76 5.57 -9.04
CA ALA A 163 7.31 4.30 -8.44
C ALA A 163 6.58 4.43 -7.09
N ASN A 164 6.38 5.64 -6.55
CA ASN A 164 5.58 5.83 -5.35
C ASN A 164 4.07 5.75 -5.64
N VAL A 165 3.26 5.59 -4.60
CA VAL A 165 1.80 5.74 -4.66
C VAL A 165 1.32 6.60 -3.50
N ALA A 166 0.12 7.17 -3.63
CA ALA A 166 -0.57 7.88 -2.54
C ALA A 166 0.08 9.18 -2.04
N ASP A 167 0.81 9.88 -2.92
CA ASP A 167 1.08 11.32 -2.75
C ASP A 167 -0.18 12.12 -3.12
N ALA A 168 -0.25 13.38 -2.67
CA ALA A 168 -1.24 14.35 -3.09
C ALA A 168 -1.17 14.67 -4.59
N LYS A 169 -0.02 14.43 -5.24
CA LYS A 169 0.17 14.60 -6.68
C LYS A 169 -0.18 13.30 -7.40
N SER A 170 -0.77 13.41 -8.58
CA SER A 170 -1.06 12.25 -9.42
C SER A 170 0.23 11.63 -9.95
N LEU A 171 0.33 10.31 -9.87
CA LEU A 171 1.50 9.54 -10.27
C LEU A 171 1.11 8.52 -11.34
N VAL A 172 2.05 8.23 -12.22
CA VAL A 172 1.91 7.21 -13.26
C VAL A 172 3.18 6.38 -13.33
N ILE A 173 3.05 5.11 -13.67
CA ILE A 173 4.20 4.26 -13.96
C ILE A 173 3.80 3.20 -14.98
N HIS A 174 4.72 2.85 -15.88
CA HIS A 174 4.56 1.73 -16.81
C HIS A 174 5.39 0.52 -16.30
N PRO A 175 4.77 -0.46 -15.60
CA PRO A 175 5.53 -1.46 -14.84
C PRO A 175 6.47 -2.31 -15.70
N ALA A 176 6.04 -2.70 -16.91
CA ALA A 176 6.81 -3.60 -17.78
C ALA A 176 8.15 -3.00 -18.26
N SER A 177 8.26 -1.68 -18.33
CA SER A 177 9.52 -0.99 -18.70
C SER A 177 10.25 -0.36 -17.51
N THR A 178 9.73 -0.50 -16.29
CA THR A 178 10.29 0.14 -15.10
C THR A 178 10.42 -0.86 -13.94
N THR A 179 9.43 -0.94 -13.05
CA THR A 179 9.49 -1.73 -11.80
C THR A 179 9.65 -3.23 -12.03
N HIS A 180 9.19 -3.75 -13.16
CA HIS A 180 9.27 -5.16 -13.52
C HIS A 180 10.21 -5.39 -14.71
N ALA A 181 11.06 -4.42 -15.06
CA ALA A 181 11.98 -4.53 -16.20
C ALA A 181 13.04 -5.64 -16.02
N GLN A 182 13.27 -6.10 -14.79
CA GLN A 182 14.17 -7.21 -14.48
C GLN A 182 13.56 -8.59 -14.77
N LEU A 183 12.24 -8.68 -14.94
CA LEU A 183 11.52 -9.92 -15.24
C LEU A 183 11.50 -10.17 -16.75
N ASN A 184 11.57 -11.45 -17.14
CA ASN A 184 11.27 -11.82 -18.52
C ASN A 184 9.75 -11.72 -18.81
N GLU A 185 9.36 -11.83 -20.08
CA GLU A 185 7.96 -11.62 -20.49
C GLU A 185 6.97 -12.62 -19.84
N GLU A 186 7.36 -13.87 -19.68
CA GLU A 186 6.55 -14.90 -19.01
C GLU A 186 6.33 -14.56 -17.53
N GLN A 187 7.39 -14.11 -16.86
CA GLN A 187 7.34 -13.67 -15.47
C GLN A 187 6.49 -12.40 -15.31
N GLN A 188 6.57 -11.45 -16.25
CA GLN A 188 5.70 -10.27 -16.25
C GLN A 188 4.22 -10.67 -16.38
N LYS A 189 3.90 -11.54 -17.34
CA LYS A 189 2.53 -12.02 -17.56
C LYS A 189 1.98 -12.76 -16.35
N SER A 190 2.76 -13.65 -15.74
CA SER A 190 2.35 -14.37 -14.52
C SER A 190 2.15 -13.45 -13.31
N ALA A 191 2.87 -12.32 -13.24
CA ALA A 191 2.67 -11.27 -12.25
C ALA A 191 1.48 -10.33 -12.56
N GLY A 192 0.76 -10.56 -13.67
CA GLY A 192 -0.36 -9.73 -14.13
C GLY A 192 0.06 -8.44 -14.82
N VAL A 193 1.33 -8.33 -15.24
CA VAL A 193 1.86 -7.22 -16.04
C VAL A 193 1.81 -7.66 -17.51
N THR A 194 0.80 -7.18 -18.24
CA THR A 194 0.68 -7.43 -19.68
C THR A 194 1.36 -6.32 -20.48
N PRO A 195 2.01 -6.65 -21.62
CA PRO A 195 2.53 -5.65 -22.56
C PRO A 195 1.45 -4.71 -23.09
#